data_AF-K6TVV3-F1
#
_entry.id   AF-K6TVV3-F1
#
_cell.length_a   1.000
_cell.length_b   1.000
_cell.length_c   1.000
_cell.angle_alpha   90.00
_cell.angle_beta   90.00
_cell.angle_gamma   90.00
#
_symmetry.space_group_name_H-M   'P 1'
#
loop_
_entity.id
_entity.type
_entity.pdbx_description
1 polymer ?
#
loop_
_entity_poly.entity_id
_entity_poly.type
_entity_poly.pdbx_seq_one_letter_code
_entity_poly.pdbx_strand_id
1 'polypeptide(L)'
;MNKKKILGIAVAALIGISSIVPAFADTAASQNQGTTAAQTQTKQLTKQEIAAKLSEKASKLGIDITGLTNEQAREKIMAAEASKLGVDITGLSNKDAKAKIKAAVEAKKQVITDKLTKRAAKLGVDITGLTAEQAREKIIAAEASKLGVDITGLSNQDAKAKIKAAVEAKKQVITDKLTQRAAKLGVDITGLTAEQAREKIIAAEASKLGVDITGLSNKDAKAKIKEARQAAEAAKTTSIAQ
;
A
#
# COMPACT_ATOMS: atom_id res chain seq x y z
N MET A 1 -45.89 10.71 -41.71
CA MET A 1 -45.48 9.48 -42.43
C MET A 1 -44.29 9.82 -43.30
N ASN A 2 -43.16 9.12 -43.17
CA ASN A 2 -42.49 8.42 -44.27
C ASN A 2 -41.16 7.81 -43.81
N LYS A 3 -41.13 6.47 -43.84
CA LYS A 3 -39.99 5.59 -43.63
C LYS A 3 -39.02 5.71 -44.80
N LYS A 4 -37.71 5.66 -44.55
CA LYS A 4 -36.73 5.11 -45.50
C LYS A 4 -35.64 4.35 -44.75
N LYS A 5 -35.62 3.02 -44.97
CA LYS A 5 -34.46 2.16 -44.75
C LYS A 5 -33.52 2.30 -45.95
N ILE A 6 -32.28 1.83 -45.79
CA ILE A 6 -31.40 1.15 -46.78
C ILE A 6 -29.98 1.77 -46.89
N LEU A 7 -29.01 0.84 -47.07
CA LEU A 7 -27.65 0.97 -47.64
C LEU A 7 -26.55 1.43 -46.66
N GLY A 8 -25.51 0.66 -46.31
CA GLY A 8 -24.89 -0.52 -46.94
C GLY A 8 -23.82 -0.12 -47.96
N ILE A 9 -22.57 0.08 -47.53
CA ILE A 9 -21.38 0.12 -48.39
C ILE A 9 -20.18 -0.54 -47.66
N ALA A 10 -19.65 -1.59 -48.27
CA ALA A 10 -18.37 -2.21 -47.99
C ALA A 10 -17.34 -1.71 -49.01
N VAL A 11 -16.13 -1.31 -48.59
CA VAL A 11 -14.94 -1.08 -49.43
C VAL A 11 -13.73 -1.02 -48.47
N ALA A 12 -12.53 -1.53 -48.71
CA ALA A 12 -11.96 -2.58 -49.53
C ALA A 12 -10.51 -2.73 -49.02
N ALA A 13 -9.98 -3.95 -48.98
CA ALA A 13 -8.56 -4.17 -48.75
C ALA A 13 -7.76 -3.70 -49.97
N LEU A 14 -6.78 -2.83 -49.76
CA LEU A 14 -5.71 -2.57 -50.71
C LEU A 14 -4.37 -2.82 -50.03
N ILE A 15 -3.84 -4.02 -50.30
CA ILE A 15 -2.45 -4.38 -50.07
C ILE A 15 -1.64 -3.63 -51.12
N GLY A 16 -0.97 -2.55 -50.71
CA GLY A 16 0.01 -1.87 -51.54
C GLY A 16 1.32 -2.64 -51.57
N ILE A 17 1.47 -3.53 -52.55
CA ILE A 17 2.77 -4.08 -52.95
C ILE A 17 3.43 -3.03 -53.86
N SER A 18 4.23 -2.12 -53.30
CA SER A 18 5.07 -1.24 -54.12
C SER A 18 6.43 -1.90 -54.38
N SER A 19 6.46 -2.61 -55.50
CA SER A 19 7.57 -2.74 -56.47
C SER A 19 9.03 -2.67 -55.98
N ILE A 20 9.67 -3.84 -56.09
CA ILE A 20 11.11 -4.09 -56.16
C ILE A 20 11.68 -3.52 -57.47
N VAL A 21 12.78 -2.74 -57.40
CA VAL A 21 13.93 -2.89 -58.33
C VAL A 21 15.24 -2.54 -57.59
N PRO A 22 16.05 -3.53 -57.18
CA PRO A 22 17.49 -3.35 -57.01
C PRO A 22 18.15 -3.49 -58.38
N ALA A 23 18.80 -2.42 -58.82
CA ALA A 23 19.79 -2.51 -59.88
C ALA A 23 21.07 -3.11 -59.28
N PHE A 24 21.33 -4.39 -59.54
CA PHE A 24 22.65 -4.97 -59.39
C PHE A 24 22.96 -5.90 -60.56
N ALA A 25 24.16 -5.70 -61.08
CA ALA A 25 24.74 -6.44 -62.18
C ALA A 25 24.98 -7.91 -61.84
N ASP A 26 25.12 -8.62 -62.94
CA ASP A 26 25.27 -10.05 -63.19
C ASP A 26 26.23 -10.86 -62.29
N THR A 27 25.85 -12.15 -62.18
CA THR A 27 26.68 -13.37 -62.10
C THR A 27 27.05 -14.00 -60.74
N ALA A 28 26.39 -15.16 -60.53
CA ALA A 28 26.84 -16.42 -59.94
C ALA A 28 26.75 -16.72 -58.43
N ALA A 29 25.96 -17.77 -58.18
CA ALA A 29 26.13 -18.86 -57.21
C ALA A 29 25.65 -18.68 -55.74
N SER A 30 24.53 -19.37 -55.47
CA SER A 30 24.09 -20.05 -54.23
C SER A 30 24.64 -19.59 -52.88
N GLN A 31 23.74 -19.22 -51.96
CA GLN A 31 23.67 -19.84 -50.61
C GLN A 31 22.40 -19.47 -49.82
N ASN A 32 21.78 -20.52 -49.29
CA ASN A 32 20.95 -20.67 -48.08
C ASN A 32 20.33 -19.44 -47.38
N GLN A 33 19.00 -19.52 -47.24
CA GLN A 33 18.16 -18.67 -46.40
C GLN A 33 18.52 -18.82 -44.91
N GLY A 34 19.00 -17.72 -44.33
CA GLY A 34 19.17 -17.53 -42.89
C GLY A 34 17.88 -17.04 -42.23
N THR A 35 17.66 -17.55 -41.03
CA THR A 35 16.61 -17.23 -40.05
C THR A 35 16.51 -15.74 -39.71
N THR A 36 15.30 -15.19 -39.74
CA THR A 36 14.96 -13.84 -39.27
C THR A 36 15.09 -13.74 -37.74
N ALA A 37 16.22 -13.23 -37.25
CA ALA A 37 16.37 -12.78 -35.87
C ALA A 37 15.83 -11.36 -35.72
N ALA A 38 14.80 -11.20 -34.89
CA ALA A 38 14.26 -9.91 -34.47
C ALA A 38 15.37 -9.08 -33.78
N GLN A 39 15.87 -8.06 -34.48
CA GLN A 39 16.79 -7.08 -33.90
C GLN A 39 16.03 -6.25 -32.86
N THR A 40 16.20 -6.61 -31.59
CA THR A 40 15.84 -5.75 -30.46
C THR A 40 16.82 -4.57 -30.48
N GLN A 41 16.42 -3.44 -31.03
CA GLN A 41 17.18 -2.19 -30.93
C GLN A 41 17.23 -1.76 -29.46
N THR A 42 18.24 -2.21 -28.74
CA THR A 42 18.59 -1.68 -27.43
C THR A 42 19.20 -0.30 -27.67
N LYS A 43 18.47 0.75 -27.30
CA LYS A 43 18.96 2.14 -27.29
C LYS A 43 20.27 2.18 -26.49
N GLN A 44 21.41 2.25 -27.17
CA GLN A 44 22.72 2.41 -26.54
C GLN A 44 22.74 3.78 -25.87
N LEU A 45 22.71 3.80 -24.53
CA LEU A 45 22.82 5.03 -23.76
C LEU A 45 24.21 5.62 -23.99
N THR A 46 24.26 6.92 -24.26
CA THR A 46 25.52 7.67 -24.37
C THR A 46 26.28 7.63 -23.04
N LYS A 47 27.61 7.83 -23.09
CA LYS A 47 28.45 7.89 -21.87
C LYS A 47 27.94 8.93 -20.87
N GLN A 48 27.38 10.04 -21.34
CA GLN A 48 26.80 11.09 -20.50
C GLN A 48 25.50 10.64 -19.80
N GLU A 49 24.59 9.95 -20.50
CA GLU A 49 23.35 9.43 -19.90
C GLU A 49 23.62 8.36 -18.82
N ILE A 50 24.67 7.56 -18.99
CA ILE A 50 25.10 6.58 -17.99
C ILE A 50 25.58 7.29 -16.73
N ALA A 51 26.46 8.28 -16.87
CA ALA A 51 26.97 9.05 -15.74
C ALA A 51 25.84 9.76 -14.99
N ALA A 52 24.89 10.37 -15.72
CA ALA A 52 23.71 11.01 -15.13
C ALA A 52 22.85 10.03 -14.31
N LYS A 53 22.57 8.82 -14.84
CA LYS A 53 21.80 7.80 -14.12
C LYS A 53 22.53 7.27 -12.88
N LEU A 54 23.85 7.14 -12.92
CA LEU A 54 24.64 6.72 -11.77
C LEU A 54 24.63 7.81 -10.69
N SER A 55 24.78 9.07 -11.08
CA SER A 55 24.70 10.21 -10.16
C SER A 55 23.32 10.30 -9.49
N GLU A 56 22.23 10.15 -10.26
CA GLU A 56 20.87 10.13 -9.71
C GLU A 56 20.66 8.99 -8.71
N LYS A 57 21.12 7.79 -9.03
CA LYS A 57 21.06 6.63 -8.12
C LYS A 57 21.89 6.85 -6.85
N ALA A 58 23.10 7.37 -6.99
CA ALA A 58 24.01 7.64 -5.89
C ALA A 58 23.40 8.66 -4.92
N SER A 59 22.81 9.75 -5.45
CA SER A 59 22.08 10.75 -4.66
C SER A 59 20.90 10.13 -3.90
N LYS A 60 20.07 9.30 -4.54
CA LYS A 60 18.95 8.59 -3.88
C LYS A 60 19.39 7.62 -2.77
N LEU A 61 20.62 7.14 -2.84
CA LEU A 61 21.22 6.24 -1.86
C LEU A 61 22.06 6.98 -0.80
N GLY A 62 22.32 8.27 -0.99
CA GLY A 62 23.15 9.08 -0.10
C GLY A 62 24.64 8.69 -0.15
N ILE A 63 25.12 8.21 -1.30
CA ILE A 63 26.53 7.83 -1.49
C ILE A 63 27.23 8.80 -2.43
N ASP A 64 28.50 9.10 -2.12
CA ASP A 64 29.36 9.88 -3.00
C ASP A 64 30.05 8.97 -4.02
N ILE A 65 29.95 9.34 -5.30
CA ILE A 65 30.62 8.67 -6.42
C ILE A 65 31.56 9.61 -7.20
N THR A 66 31.84 10.80 -6.67
CA THR A 66 32.77 11.75 -7.29
C THR A 66 34.16 11.14 -7.43
N GLY A 67 34.83 11.42 -8.56
CA GLY A 67 36.15 10.86 -8.87
C GLY A 67 36.19 9.37 -9.22
N LEU A 68 35.05 8.66 -9.20
CA LEU A 68 34.99 7.24 -9.58
C LEU A 68 34.77 7.05 -11.08
N THR A 69 35.31 5.96 -11.63
CA THR A 69 34.93 5.49 -12.96
C THR A 69 33.49 4.95 -12.97
N ASN A 70 32.88 4.82 -14.15
CA ASN A 70 31.51 4.29 -14.26
C ASN A 70 31.39 2.86 -13.70
N GLU A 71 32.39 2.00 -13.91
CA GLU A 71 32.46 0.67 -13.29
C GLU A 71 32.48 0.76 -11.77
N GLN A 72 33.40 1.55 -11.19
CA GLN A 72 33.52 1.72 -9.74
C GLN A 72 32.24 2.30 -9.12
N ALA A 73 31.63 3.29 -9.78
CA ALA A 73 30.37 3.88 -9.34
C ALA A 73 29.24 2.85 -9.35
N ARG A 74 29.15 1.99 -10.39
CA ARG A 74 28.16 0.91 -10.45
C ARG A 74 28.33 -0.08 -9.31
N GLU A 75 29.55 -0.51 -9.03
CA GLU A 75 29.84 -1.44 -7.94
C GLU A 75 29.48 -0.83 -6.57
N LYS A 76 29.87 0.42 -6.32
CA LYS A 76 29.52 1.15 -5.09
C LYS A 76 28.02 1.32 -4.93
N ILE A 77 27.29 1.68 -6.00
CA ILE A 77 25.83 1.77 -6.02
C ILE A 77 25.20 0.41 -5.74
N MET A 78 25.69 -0.66 -6.36
CA MET A 78 25.16 -2.01 -6.18
C MET A 78 25.34 -2.50 -4.74
N ALA A 79 26.50 -2.27 -4.14
CA ALA A 79 26.76 -2.57 -2.73
C ALA A 79 25.85 -1.78 -1.80
N ALA A 80 25.61 -0.49 -2.09
CA ALA A 80 24.68 0.34 -1.32
C ALA A 80 23.21 -0.10 -1.48
N GLU A 81 22.77 -0.46 -2.69
CA GLU A 81 21.45 -1.03 -2.95
C GLU A 81 21.26 -2.34 -2.16
N ALA A 82 22.25 -3.24 -2.21
CA ALA A 82 22.25 -4.50 -1.47
C ALA A 82 22.17 -4.28 0.04
N SER A 83 23.02 -3.42 0.59
CA SER A 83 23.02 -3.05 2.02
C SER A 83 21.67 -2.47 2.47
N LYS A 84 21.10 -1.53 1.72
CA LYS A 84 19.77 -0.93 2.01
C LYS A 84 18.63 -1.95 1.92
N LEU A 85 18.82 -3.02 1.16
CA LEU A 85 17.85 -4.11 1.04
C LEU A 85 18.10 -5.24 2.05
N GLY A 86 19.23 -5.24 2.76
CA GLY A 86 19.64 -6.35 3.63
C GLY A 86 20.06 -7.60 2.86
N VAL A 87 20.57 -7.43 1.64
CA VAL A 87 20.99 -8.52 0.75
C VAL A 87 22.50 -8.68 0.82
N ASP A 88 22.96 -9.88 1.15
CA ASP A 88 24.36 -10.23 1.04
C ASP A 88 24.72 -10.55 -0.42
N ILE A 89 25.71 -9.82 -0.95
CA ILE A 89 26.25 -9.99 -2.31
C ILE A 89 27.73 -10.42 -2.33
N THR A 90 28.30 -10.74 -1.17
CA THR A 90 29.72 -11.08 -1.04
C THR A 90 30.03 -12.38 -1.81
N GLY A 91 31.12 -12.39 -2.58
CA GLY A 91 31.53 -13.55 -3.38
C GLY A 91 30.65 -13.85 -4.61
N LEU A 92 29.65 -13.01 -4.91
CA LEU A 92 28.82 -13.16 -6.11
C LEU A 92 29.44 -12.44 -7.31
N SER A 93 29.18 -12.96 -8.51
CA SER A 93 29.43 -12.22 -9.75
C SER A 93 28.53 -10.98 -9.83
N ASN A 94 28.93 -9.96 -10.58
CA ASN A 94 28.10 -8.76 -10.81
C ASN A 94 26.71 -9.11 -11.38
N LYS A 95 26.61 -10.17 -12.18
CA LYS A 95 25.34 -10.66 -12.73
C LYS A 95 24.45 -11.25 -11.64
N ASP A 96 25.01 -12.09 -10.78
CA ASP A 96 24.26 -12.77 -9.71
C ASP A 96 23.87 -11.80 -8.59
N ALA A 97 24.77 -10.90 -8.22
CA ALA A 97 24.48 -9.82 -7.28
C ALA A 97 23.30 -8.97 -7.76
N LYS A 98 23.30 -8.57 -9.04
CA LYS A 98 22.21 -7.80 -9.65
C LYS A 98 20.89 -8.58 -9.68
N ALA A 99 20.93 -9.88 -9.99
CA ALA A 99 19.75 -10.73 -9.96
C ALA A 99 19.17 -10.84 -8.53
N LYS A 100 20.02 -11.03 -7.54
CA LYS A 100 19.63 -11.14 -6.13
C LYS A 100 19.03 -9.83 -5.59
N ILE A 101 19.64 -8.69 -5.91
CA ILE A 101 19.10 -7.35 -5.60
C ILE A 101 17.72 -7.16 -6.26
N LYS A 102 17.59 -7.51 -7.55
CA LYS A 102 16.33 -7.38 -8.27
C LYS A 102 15.21 -8.20 -7.62
N ALA A 103 15.49 -9.46 -7.25
CA ALA A 103 14.56 -10.32 -6.55
C ALA A 103 14.12 -9.71 -5.20
N ALA A 104 15.05 -9.14 -4.44
CA ALA A 104 14.74 -8.46 -3.17
C ALA A 104 13.88 -7.20 -3.37
N VAL A 105 14.12 -6.42 -4.43
CA VAL A 105 13.29 -5.27 -4.79
C VAL A 105 11.87 -5.72 -5.14
N GLU A 106 11.72 -6.76 -5.95
CA GLU A 106 10.42 -7.32 -6.34
C GLU A 106 9.65 -7.86 -5.12
N ALA A 107 10.32 -8.59 -4.24
CA ALA A 107 9.74 -9.05 -2.98
C ALA A 107 9.26 -7.87 -2.11
N LYS A 108 10.05 -6.81 -1.97
CA LYS A 108 9.62 -5.60 -1.23
C LYS A 108 8.44 -4.91 -1.90
N LYS A 109 8.41 -4.82 -3.23
CA LYS A 109 7.26 -4.27 -3.97
C LYS A 109 5.99 -5.07 -3.70
N GLN A 110 6.06 -6.40 -3.73
CA GLN A 110 4.92 -7.26 -3.44
C GLN A 110 4.39 -7.01 -2.02
N VAL A 111 5.28 -6.99 -1.02
CA VAL A 111 4.90 -6.70 0.38
C VAL A 111 4.23 -5.34 0.52
N ILE A 112 4.71 -4.32 -0.22
CA ILE A 112 4.09 -3.00 -0.23
C ILE A 112 2.70 -3.07 -0.83
N THR A 113 2.55 -3.71 -2.00
CA THR A 113 1.25 -3.89 -2.67
C THR A 113 0.26 -4.59 -1.74
N ASP A 114 0.64 -5.71 -1.14
CA ASP A 114 -0.22 -6.47 -0.22
C ASP A 114 -0.64 -5.62 0.99
N LYS A 115 0.26 -4.80 1.53
CA LYS A 115 -0.04 -3.87 2.63
C LYS A 115 -1.04 -2.80 2.18
N LEU A 116 -0.89 -2.24 0.99
CA LEU A 116 -1.81 -1.24 0.46
C LEU A 116 -3.19 -1.86 0.19
N THR A 117 -3.25 -3.03 -0.44
CA THR A 117 -4.50 -3.76 -0.68
C THR A 117 -5.23 -4.08 0.61
N LYS A 118 -4.53 -4.60 1.64
CA LYS A 118 -5.12 -4.87 2.96
C LYS A 118 -5.65 -3.61 3.64
N ARG A 119 -4.95 -2.48 3.52
CA ARG A 119 -5.41 -1.21 4.08
C ARG A 119 -6.61 -0.66 3.33
N ALA A 120 -6.56 -0.67 2.01
CA ALA A 120 -7.63 -0.25 1.12
C ALA A 120 -8.92 -1.04 1.42
N ALA A 121 -8.83 -2.37 1.51
CA ALA A 121 -9.96 -3.22 1.87
C ALA A 121 -10.57 -2.88 3.24
N LYS A 122 -9.74 -2.65 4.27
CA LYS A 122 -10.20 -2.23 5.61
C LYS A 122 -10.91 -0.87 5.63
N LEU A 123 -10.58 -0.01 4.67
CA LEU A 123 -11.15 1.33 4.53
C LEU A 123 -12.29 1.38 3.52
N GLY A 124 -12.54 0.31 2.76
CA GLY A 124 -13.52 0.29 1.68
C GLY A 124 -13.11 1.13 0.47
N VAL A 125 -11.80 1.27 0.22
CA VAL A 125 -11.24 2.08 -0.86
C VAL A 125 -10.83 1.19 -2.02
N ASP A 126 -11.27 1.52 -3.23
CA ASP A 126 -10.76 0.89 -4.44
C ASP A 126 -9.44 1.53 -4.89
N ILE A 127 -8.42 0.69 -5.06
CA ILE A 127 -7.08 1.08 -5.53
C ILE A 127 -6.69 0.36 -6.83
N THR A 128 -7.65 -0.30 -7.50
CA THR A 128 -7.41 -1.02 -8.74
C THR A 128 -6.91 -0.07 -9.84
N GLY A 129 -5.89 -0.50 -10.58
CA GLY A 129 -5.28 0.31 -11.64
C GLY A 129 -4.44 1.50 -11.17
N LEU A 130 -4.30 1.72 -9.86
CA LEU A 130 -3.46 2.79 -9.32
C LEU A 130 -2.01 2.36 -9.16
N THR A 131 -1.09 3.32 -9.34
CA THR A 131 0.30 3.15 -8.90
C THR A 131 0.35 3.05 -7.37
N ALA A 132 1.43 2.48 -6.83
CA ALA A 132 1.61 2.37 -5.38
C ALA A 132 1.61 3.74 -4.66
N GLU A 133 2.02 4.81 -5.34
CA GLU A 133 1.99 6.16 -4.81
C GLU A 133 0.56 6.72 -4.76
N GLN A 134 -0.17 6.65 -5.88
CA GLN A 134 -1.58 7.05 -5.94
C GLN A 134 -2.45 6.24 -4.96
N ALA A 135 -2.20 4.93 -4.85
CA ALA A 135 -2.89 4.08 -3.88
C ALA A 135 -2.62 4.54 -2.44
N ARG A 136 -1.38 4.93 -2.10
CA ARG A 136 -1.05 5.48 -0.77
C ARG A 136 -1.79 6.78 -0.51
N GLU A 137 -1.80 7.70 -1.46
CA GLU A 137 -2.49 9.00 -1.32
C GLU A 137 -3.98 8.79 -1.07
N LYS A 138 -4.61 7.94 -1.88
CA LYS A 138 -6.04 7.61 -1.72
C LYS A 138 -6.34 6.96 -0.36
N ILE A 139 -5.45 6.08 0.12
CA ILE A 139 -5.58 5.46 1.45
C ILE A 139 -5.41 6.50 2.56
N ILE A 140 -4.42 7.40 2.47
CA ILE A 140 -4.17 8.46 3.45
C ILE A 140 -5.38 9.38 3.54
N ALA A 141 -5.94 9.81 2.40
CA ALA A 141 -7.14 10.62 2.35
C ALA A 141 -8.34 9.92 3.02
N ALA A 142 -8.53 8.62 2.77
CA ALA A 142 -9.58 7.84 3.40
C ALA A 142 -9.37 7.67 4.92
N GLU A 143 -8.15 7.44 5.37
CA GLU A 143 -7.80 7.39 6.80
C GLU A 143 -8.10 8.74 7.49
N ALA A 144 -7.71 9.84 6.86
CA ALA A 144 -7.96 11.20 7.34
C ALA A 144 -9.46 11.50 7.46
N SER A 145 -10.24 11.24 6.41
CA SER A 145 -11.69 11.44 6.39
C SER A 145 -12.40 10.62 7.47
N LYS A 146 -12.01 9.35 7.65
CA LYS A 146 -12.59 8.48 8.67
C LYS A 146 -12.29 8.97 10.10
N LEU A 147 -11.19 9.68 10.28
CA LEU A 147 -10.79 10.22 11.57
C LEU A 147 -11.29 11.65 11.81
N GLY A 148 -11.73 12.36 10.77
CA GLY A 148 -12.09 13.78 10.81
C GLY A 148 -10.86 14.69 10.83
N VAL A 149 -9.77 14.29 10.17
CA VAL A 149 -8.49 15.02 10.15
C VAL A 149 -8.37 15.77 8.82
N ASP A 150 -8.18 17.08 8.88
CA ASP A 150 -7.84 17.87 7.69
C ASP A 150 -6.36 17.70 7.34
N ILE A 151 -6.10 17.25 6.11
CA ILE A 151 -4.77 17.03 5.54
C ILE A 151 -4.49 17.94 4.33
N THR A 152 -5.35 18.92 4.06
CA THR A 152 -5.22 19.82 2.90
C THR A 152 -3.90 20.58 2.95
N GLY A 153 -3.20 20.63 1.82
CA GLY A 153 -1.91 21.33 1.70
C GLY A 153 -0.73 20.65 2.41
N LEU A 154 -0.92 19.48 3.02
CA LEU A 154 0.15 18.74 3.67
C LEU A 154 0.89 17.81 2.70
N SER A 155 2.19 17.61 2.97
CA SER A 155 2.93 16.52 2.32
C SER A 155 2.38 15.16 2.77
N ASN A 156 2.61 14.11 1.98
CA ASN A 156 2.24 12.75 2.34
C ASN A 156 2.86 12.28 3.67
N GLN A 157 4.00 12.83 4.05
CA GLN A 157 4.65 12.53 5.33
C GLN A 157 3.94 13.25 6.49
N ASP A 158 3.63 14.53 6.32
CA ASP A 158 2.97 15.34 7.35
C ASP A 158 1.52 14.90 7.57
N ALA A 159 0.81 14.56 6.49
CA ALA A 159 -0.53 13.97 6.56
C ALA A 159 -0.53 12.67 7.40
N LYS A 160 0.44 11.78 7.17
CA LYS A 160 0.58 10.55 7.98
C LYS A 160 0.89 10.85 9.45
N ALA A 161 1.77 11.82 9.71
CA ALA A 161 2.09 12.20 11.08
C ALA A 161 0.86 12.75 11.80
N LYS A 162 0.08 13.62 11.14
CA LYS A 162 -1.16 14.19 11.67
C LYS A 162 -2.24 13.12 11.92
N ILE A 163 -2.41 12.18 10.98
CA ILE A 163 -3.30 11.01 11.14
C ILE A 163 -2.86 10.17 12.34
N LYS A 164 -1.56 9.88 12.48
CA LYS A 164 -1.02 9.11 13.59
C LYS A 164 -1.31 9.79 14.94
N ALA A 165 -1.07 11.09 15.04
CA ALA A 165 -1.38 11.87 16.23
C ALA A 165 -2.89 11.82 16.57
N ALA A 166 -3.76 11.92 15.58
CA ALA A 166 -5.21 11.80 15.79
C ALA A 166 -5.63 10.41 16.29
N VAL A 167 -5.00 9.33 15.77
CA VAL A 167 -5.22 7.97 16.27
C VAL A 167 -4.77 7.82 17.72
N GLU A 168 -3.59 8.35 18.06
CA GLU A 168 -3.06 8.32 19.43
C GLU A 168 -3.93 9.10 20.40
N ALA A 169 -4.39 10.30 20.03
CA ALA A 169 -5.35 11.07 20.82
C ALA A 169 -6.65 10.28 21.07
N LYS A 170 -7.20 9.62 20.05
CA LYS A 170 -8.40 8.76 20.24
C LYS A 170 -8.14 7.58 21.16
N LYS A 171 -6.94 6.97 21.10
CA LYS A 171 -6.55 5.90 22.04
C LYS A 171 -6.44 6.42 23.48
N GLN A 172 -5.91 7.62 23.67
CA GLN A 172 -5.83 8.23 24.99
C GLN A 172 -7.22 8.47 25.57
N VAL A 173 -8.14 9.08 24.80
CA VAL A 173 -9.53 9.30 25.23
C VAL A 173 -10.23 7.99 25.62
N ILE A 174 -9.96 6.90 24.89
CA ILE A 174 -10.48 5.58 25.25
C ILE A 174 -9.90 5.12 26.59
N THR A 175 -8.60 5.25 26.78
CA THR A 175 -7.90 4.85 28.01
C THR A 175 -8.45 5.62 29.20
N ASP A 176 -8.59 6.94 29.10
CA ASP A 176 -9.14 7.79 30.15
C ASP A 176 -10.58 7.37 30.51
N LYS A 177 -11.40 7.05 29.50
CA LYS A 177 -12.77 6.53 29.73
C LYS A 177 -12.78 5.20 30.46
N LEU A 178 -11.82 4.31 30.16
CA LEU A 178 -11.71 3.03 30.86
C LEU A 178 -11.26 3.25 32.31
N THR A 179 -10.27 4.10 32.55
CA THR A 179 -9.81 4.46 33.89
C THR A 179 -10.93 5.05 34.73
N GLN A 180 -11.70 6.01 34.17
CA GLN A 180 -12.85 6.59 34.87
C GLN A 180 -13.93 5.56 35.20
N ARG A 181 -14.23 4.63 34.28
CA ARG A 181 -15.22 3.57 34.53
C ARG A 181 -14.72 2.57 35.58
N ALA A 182 -13.46 2.18 35.49
CA ALA A 182 -12.82 1.29 36.44
C ALA A 182 -12.88 1.88 37.86
N ALA A 183 -12.52 3.16 38.01
CA ALA A 183 -12.61 3.88 39.27
C ALA A 183 -14.04 3.91 39.85
N LYS A 184 -15.05 4.20 39.01
CA LYS A 184 -16.47 4.19 39.42
C LYS A 184 -16.98 2.81 39.89
N LEU A 185 -16.35 1.74 39.42
CA LEU A 185 -16.72 0.36 39.74
C LEU A 185 -15.81 -0.25 40.81
N GLY A 186 -14.77 0.46 41.25
CA GLY A 186 -13.77 -0.07 42.19
C GLY A 186 -12.91 -1.18 41.57
N VAL A 187 -12.71 -1.17 40.25
CA VAL A 187 -11.94 -2.18 39.52
C VAL A 187 -10.52 -1.68 39.29
N ASP A 188 -9.52 -2.45 39.71
CA ASP A 188 -8.13 -2.18 39.31
C ASP A 188 -7.85 -2.69 37.89
N ILE A 189 -7.36 -1.79 37.03
CA ILE A 189 -6.96 -2.08 35.65
C ILE A 189 -5.47 -1.82 35.39
N THR A 190 -4.68 -1.61 36.44
CA THR A 190 -3.25 -1.33 36.33
C THR A 190 -2.52 -2.49 35.64
N GLY A 191 -1.62 -2.17 34.71
CA GLY A 191 -0.86 -3.16 33.95
C GLY A 191 -1.66 -3.94 32.91
N LEU A 192 -2.97 -3.68 32.74
CA LEU A 192 -3.78 -4.33 31.72
C LEU A 192 -3.72 -3.61 30.38
N THR A 193 -3.81 -4.37 29.29
CA THR A 193 -4.09 -3.80 27.97
C THR A 193 -5.49 -3.17 27.94
N ALA A 194 -5.74 -2.25 27.01
CA ALA A 194 -7.06 -1.62 26.89
C ALA A 194 -8.20 -2.63 26.61
N GLU A 195 -7.90 -3.77 26.00
CA GLU A 195 -8.84 -4.85 25.76
C GLU A 195 -9.15 -5.62 27.06
N GLN A 196 -8.12 -6.05 27.78
CA GLN A 196 -8.27 -6.70 29.09
C GLN A 196 -8.96 -5.80 30.11
N ALA A 197 -8.61 -4.51 30.15
CA ALA A 197 -9.27 -3.53 30.99
C ALA A 197 -10.77 -3.42 30.66
N ARG A 198 -11.14 -3.43 29.36
CA ARG A 198 -12.55 -3.44 28.95
C ARG A 198 -13.27 -4.68 29.44
N GLU A 199 -12.69 -5.86 29.28
CA GLU A 199 -13.29 -7.12 29.71
C GLU A 199 -13.53 -7.14 31.22
N LYS A 200 -12.52 -6.76 32.00
CA LYS A 200 -12.63 -6.68 33.46
C LYS A 200 -13.71 -5.69 33.91
N ILE A 201 -13.80 -4.53 33.23
CA ILE A 201 -14.85 -3.54 33.47
C ILE A 201 -16.23 -4.12 33.12
N ILE A 202 -16.39 -4.77 31.95
CA ILE A 202 -17.66 -5.37 31.53
C ILE A 202 -18.13 -6.43 32.54
N ALA A 203 -17.24 -7.30 33.00
CA ALA A 203 -17.55 -8.30 34.01
C ALA A 203 -18.03 -7.65 35.32
N ALA A 204 -17.32 -6.62 35.81
CA ALA A 204 -17.74 -5.89 37.01
C ALA A 204 -19.09 -5.17 36.83
N GLU A 205 -19.34 -4.58 35.67
CA GLU A 205 -20.62 -3.95 35.34
C GLU A 205 -21.76 -4.98 35.35
N ALA A 206 -21.54 -6.16 34.77
CA ALA A 206 -22.50 -7.25 34.72
C ALA A 206 -22.84 -7.78 36.11
N SER A 207 -21.81 -8.06 36.93
CA SER A 207 -21.99 -8.53 38.32
C SER A 207 -22.77 -7.53 39.16
N LYS A 208 -22.49 -6.23 39.01
CA LYS A 208 -23.20 -5.17 39.77
C LYS A 208 -24.70 -5.07 39.41
N LEU A 209 -25.07 -5.48 38.20
CA LEU A 209 -26.45 -5.44 37.70
C LEU A 209 -27.15 -6.80 37.75
N GLY A 210 -26.47 -7.85 38.21
CA GLY A 210 -27.01 -9.22 38.21
C GLY A 210 -27.22 -9.79 36.79
N VAL A 211 -26.45 -9.32 35.80
CA VAL A 211 -26.58 -9.76 34.41
C VAL A 211 -25.61 -10.91 34.14
N ASP A 212 -26.13 -12.04 33.68
CA ASP A 212 -25.29 -13.12 33.17
C ASP A 212 -24.78 -12.78 31.76
N ILE A 213 -23.45 -12.78 31.61
CA ILE A 213 -22.74 -12.52 30.36
C ILE A 213 -21.93 -13.73 29.87
N THR A 214 -22.11 -14.89 30.48
CA THR A 214 -21.38 -16.11 30.15
C THR A 214 -21.64 -16.50 28.69
N GLY A 215 -20.56 -16.81 27.96
CA GLY A 215 -20.64 -17.19 26.54
C GLY A 215 -20.98 -16.06 25.57
N LEU A 216 -21.15 -14.82 26.04
CA LEU A 216 -21.42 -13.66 25.16
C LEU A 216 -20.13 -13.04 24.64
N SER A 217 -20.19 -12.49 23.43
CA SER A 217 -19.12 -11.62 22.92
C SER A 217 -19.07 -10.31 23.72
N ASN A 218 -17.91 -9.65 23.75
CA ASN A 218 -17.77 -8.33 24.37
C ASN A 218 -18.75 -7.27 23.83
N LYS A 219 -19.23 -7.43 22.60
CA LYS A 219 -20.25 -6.56 22.00
C LYS A 219 -21.63 -6.84 22.58
N ASP A 220 -22.00 -8.12 22.67
CA ASP A 220 -23.33 -8.56 23.11
C ASP A 220 -23.49 -8.39 24.62
N ALA A 221 -22.44 -8.70 25.39
CA ALA A 221 -22.39 -8.42 26.82
C ALA A 221 -22.65 -6.93 27.11
N LYS A 222 -22.02 -6.02 26.35
CA LYS A 222 -22.26 -4.58 26.51
C LYS A 222 -23.69 -4.17 26.17
N ALA A 223 -24.28 -4.77 25.14
CA ALA A 223 -25.68 -4.50 24.78
C ALA A 223 -26.63 -4.92 25.91
N LYS A 224 -26.47 -6.15 26.40
CA LYS A 224 -27.27 -6.69 27.51
C LYS A 224 -27.12 -5.88 28.81
N ILE A 225 -25.90 -5.49 29.16
CA ILE A 225 -25.62 -4.59 30.30
C ILE A 225 -26.30 -3.23 30.11
N LYS A 226 -26.30 -2.69 28.90
CA LYS A 226 -26.96 -1.41 28.60
C LYS A 226 -28.48 -1.51 28.79
N GLU A 227 -29.10 -2.56 28.29
CA GLU A 227 -30.54 -2.82 28.46
C GLU A 227 -30.90 -2.97 29.94
N ALA A 228 -30.11 -3.73 30.70
CA ALA A 228 -30.32 -3.90 32.14
C ALA A 228 -30.20 -2.57 32.91
N ARG A 229 -29.26 -1.69 32.53
CA ARG A 229 -29.16 -0.34 33.11
C ARG A 229 -30.40 0.50 32.83
N GLN A 230 -30.88 0.49 31.59
CA GLN A 230 -32.05 1.26 31.20
C GLN A 230 -33.30 0.77 31.93
N ALA A 231 -33.46 -0.56 32.08
CA ALA A 231 -34.54 -1.14 32.86
C ALA A 231 -34.46 -0.75 34.36
N ALA A 232 -33.26 -0.81 34.95
CA ALA A 232 -33.05 -0.42 36.35
C ALA A 232 -33.32 1.08 36.59
N GLU A 233 -32.93 1.94 35.63
CA GLU A 233 -33.17 3.38 35.71
C GLU A 233 -34.64 3.73 35.55
N ALA A 234 -35.35 3.07 34.62
CA ALA A 234 -36.79 3.21 34.42
C ALA A 234 -37.61 2.72 35.62
N ALA A 235 -37.21 1.61 36.26
CA ALA A 235 -37.84 1.14 37.49
C ALA A 235 -37.69 2.15 38.65
N LYS A 236 -36.52 2.82 38.71
CA LYS A 236 -36.23 3.82 39.75
C LYS A 236 -37.05 5.09 39.60
N THR A 237 -37.30 5.56 38.37
CA THR A 237 -38.12 6.75 38.12
C THR A 237 -39.61 6.48 38.36
N THR A 238 -40.09 5.28 38.06
CA THR A 238 -41.49 4.89 38.31
C THR A 238 -41.79 4.77 39.81
N SER A 239 -40.80 4.35 40.61
CA SER A 239 -40.89 4.26 42.08
C SER A 239 -40.89 5.61 42.81
N ILE A 240 -40.50 6.71 42.17
CA ILE A 240 -40.45 8.06 42.78
C ILE A 240 -41.72 8.85 42.48
N ALA A 241 -42.53 8.41 41.52
CA ALA A 241 -43.79 9.03 41.11
C ALA A 241 -45.05 8.41 41.75
N GLN A 242 -44.87 7.44 42.64
CA GLN A 242 -45.91 6.84 43.50
C GLN A 242 -45.73 7.30 44.94
#